data_AF-A0A2T3MNJ9-F1
#
_entry.id   AF-A0A2T3MNJ9-F1
#
_cell.length_a   1.000
_cell.length_b   1.000
_cell.length_c   1.000
_cell.angle_alpha   90.00
_cell.angle_beta   90.00
_cell.angle_gamma   90.00
#
_symmetry.space_group_name_H-M   'P 1'
#
loop_
_entity.id
_entity.type
_entity.pdbx_description
1 polymer ?
#
loop_
_entity_poly.entity_id
_entity_poly.type
_entity_poly.pdbx_seq_one_letter_code
_entity_poly.pdbx_strand_id
1 'polypeptide(L)'
;MLYILRIIIVLSAFLSWYAAASTTRTTAHVTVHHSRIHRHYLHKSKRHEHILHHKHHVRKRHHLTKLQERRHVRLVRNKIFHAYYGWKGTPYHFGGSSHRGIDCSAFVMKMYRQVFHRDLPRTTLGQVKLGRRVSKNQAKLGDLVFFKTGRNERHVGIYLSNGDFMNSASSRGVSISNLHHVFWKRHFWQIRRLVAI
;
A
#
# COMPACT_ATOMS: atom_id res chain seq x y z
N MET A 1 -68.48 63.91 -40.01
CA MET A 1 -67.42 62.93 -40.35
C MET A 1 -66.19 62.93 -39.43
N LEU A 2 -66.08 63.81 -38.40
CA LEU A 2 -64.90 63.87 -37.52
C LEU A 2 -64.98 63.03 -36.23
N TYR A 3 -66.17 62.54 -35.84
CA TYR A 3 -66.38 61.82 -34.57
C TYR A 3 -66.01 60.33 -34.63
N ILE A 4 -66.24 59.67 -35.79
CA ILE A 4 -65.96 58.24 -35.97
C ILE A 4 -64.45 57.96 -36.04
N LEU A 5 -63.66 58.89 -36.61
CA LEU A 5 -62.19 58.75 -36.68
C LEU A 5 -61.53 58.78 -35.29
N ARG A 6 -62.09 59.50 -34.31
CA ARG A 6 -61.53 59.56 -32.95
C ARG A 6 -61.75 58.28 -32.15
N ILE A 7 -62.85 57.56 -32.36
CA ILE A 7 -63.15 56.31 -31.64
C ILE A 7 -62.25 55.17 -32.11
N ILE A 8 -61.95 55.09 -33.41
CA ILE A 8 -61.08 54.06 -34.00
C ILE A 8 -59.64 54.19 -33.47
N ILE A 9 -59.14 55.43 -33.31
CA ILE A 9 -57.79 55.68 -32.78
C ILE A 9 -57.69 55.30 -31.29
N VAL A 10 -58.75 55.54 -30.50
CA VAL A 10 -58.75 55.17 -29.08
C VAL A 10 -58.87 53.65 -28.91
N LEU A 11 -59.68 52.96 -29.73
CA LEU A 11 -59.79 51.49 -29.69
C LEU A 11 -58.50 50.79 -30.16
N SER A 12 -57.84 51.30 -31.20
CA SER A 12 -56.59 50.71 -31.69
C SER A 12 -55.43 50.87 -30.70
N ALA A 13 -55.36 52.01 -30.00
CA ALA A 13 -54.41 52.21 -28.91
C ALA A 13 -54.68 51.27 -27.72
N PHE A 14 -55.95 51.00 -27.40
CA PHE A 14 -56.32 50.08 -26.31
C PHE A 14 -56.01 48.62 -26.63
N LEU A 15 -56.30 48.15 -27.86
CA LEU A 15 -55.97 46.79 -28.29
C LEU A 15 -54.45 46.54 -28.36
N SER A 16 -53.67 47.56 -28.75
CA SER A 16 -52.20 47.47 -28.77
C SER A 16 -51.60 47.40 -27.37
N TRP A 17 -52.14 48.14 -26.40
CA TRP A 17 -51.72 48.05 -25.00
C TRP A 17 -52.12 46.69 -24.38
N TYR A 18 -53.33 46.18 -24.64
CA TYR A 18 -53.78 44.89 -24.10
C TYR A 18 -52.95 43.69 -24.59
N ALA A 19 -52.46 43.73 -25.84
CA ALA A 19 -51.55 42.72 -26.39
C ALA A 19 -50.14 42.80 -25.77
N ALA A 20 -49.63 44.00 -25.46
CA ALA A 20 -48.35 44.19 -24.80
C ALA A 20 -48.36 43.75 -23.32
N ALA A 21 -49.48 43.96 -22.62
CA ALA A 21 -49.65 43.60 -21.21
C ALA A 21 -49.85 42.09 -20.97
N SER A 22 -50.42 41.35 -21.94
CA SER A 22 -50.63 39.90 -21.84
C SER A 22 -49.38 39.07 -22.20
N THR A 23 -48.45 39.63 -22.97
CA THR A 23 -47.21 38.93 -23.40
C THR A 23 -46.08 38.99 -22.35
N THR A 24 -46.11 39.95 -21.43
CA THR A 24 -45.06 40.20 -20.42
C THR A 24 -45.17 39.33 -19.17
N ARG A 25 -46.37 38.92 -18.75
CA ARG A 25 -46.55 38.05 -17.56
C ARG A 25 -46.10 36.60 -17.79
N THR A 26 -46.24 36.09 -19.02
CA THR A 26 -45.95 34.68 -19.34
C THR A 26 -44.46 34.45 -19.64
N THR A 27 -43.78 35.44 -20.21
CA THR A 27 -42.34 35.37 -20.56
C THR A 27 -41.42 35.48 -19.34
N ALA A 28 -41.76 36.32 -18.35
CA ALA A 28 -40.99 36.47 -17.11
C ALA A 28 -41.04 35.21 -16.21
N HIS A 29 -42.19 34.52 -16.13
CA HIS A 29 -42.32 33.31 -15.32
C HIS A 29 -41.55 32.11 -15.88
N VAL A 30 -41.49 31.98 -17.21
CA VAL A 30 -40.79 30.86 -17.90
C VAL A 30 -39.27 31.05 -17.90
N THR A 31 -38.77 32.28 -18.05
CA THR A 31 -37.33 32.59 -18.01
C THR A 31 -36.73 32.43 -16.60
N VAL A 32 -37.45 32.82 -15.55
CA VAL A 32 -36.99 32.62 -14.16
C VAL A 32 -36.93 31.12 -13.81
N HIS A 33 -37.90 30.32 -14.27
CA HIS A 33 -37.91 28.87 -14.04
C HIS A 33 -36.77 28.15 -14.80
N HIS A 34 -36.50 28.53 -16.07
CA HIS A 34 -35.38 27.98 -16.84
C HIS A 34 -34.01 28.36 -16.24
N SER A 35 -33.84 29.58 -15.73
CA SER A 35 -32.56 30.02 -15.13
C SER A 35 -32.21 29.28 -13.83
N ARG A 36 -33.23 28.85 -13.05
CA ARG A 36 -33.03 28.05 -11.82
C ARG A 36 -32.62 26.62 -12.14
N ILE A 37 -33.26 26.01 -13.13
CA ILE A 37 -32.92 24.66 -13.58
C ILE A 37 -31.49 24.66 -14.18
N HIS A 38 -31.17 25.62 -15.05
CA HIS A 38 -29.85 25.69 -15.68
C HIS A 38 -28.72 25.93 -14.67
N ARG A 39 -28.93 26.78 -13.65
CA ARG A 39 -27.98 26.94 -12.54
C ARG A 39 -27.80 25.67 -11.73
N HIS A 40 -28.88 24.93 -11.47
CA HIS A 40 -28.81 23.66 -10.74
C HIS A 40 -28.02 22.59 -11.52
N TYR A 41 -28.23 22.48 -12.84
CA TYR A 41 -27.47 21.57 -13.70
C TYR A 41 -25.99 21.95 -13.82
N LEU A 42 -25.67 23.23 -14.01
CA LEU A 42 -24.27 23.72 -14.03
C LEU A 42 -23.55 23.46 -12.70
N HIS A 43 -24.23 23.66 -11.58
CA HIS A 43 -23.64 23.42 -10.26
C HIS A 43 -23.44 21.93 -9.97
N LYS A 44 -24.36 21.07 -10.44
CA LYS A 44 -24.24 19.60 -10.36
C LYS A 44 -23.13 19.07 -11.26
N SER A 45 -22.94 19.66 -12.44
CA SER A 45 -21.85 19.35 -13.39
C SER A 45 -20.48 19.67 -12.77
N LYS A 46 -20.26 20.90 -12.29
CA LYS A 46 -18.99 21.29 -11.63
C LYS A 46 -18.66 20.42 -10.42
N ARG A 47 -19.67 20.03 -9.63
CA ARG A 47 -19.48 19.13 -8.49
C ARG A 47 -19.08 17.72 -8.93
N HIS A 48 -19.65 17.19 -10.01
CA HIS A 48 -19.26 15.91 -10.58
C HIS A 48 -17.83 15.93 -11.14
N GLU A 49 -17.47 16.98 -11.88
CA GLU A 49 -16.12 17.16 -12.42
C GLU A 49 -15.07 17.21 -11.31
N HIS A 50 -15.36 17.96 -10.23
CA HIS A 50 -14.48 18.03 -9.06
C HIS A 50 -14.35 16.67 -8.34
N ILE A 51 -15.43 15.89 -8.24
CA ILE A 51 -15.41 14.53 -7.66
C ILE A 51 -14.62 13.57 -8.55
N LEU A 52 -14.77 13.64 -9.87
CA LEU A 52 -14.03 12.79 -10.81
C LEU A 52 -12.53 13.12 -10.80
N HIS A 53 -12.18 14.41 -10.81
CA HIS A 53 -10.81 14.89 -10.69
C HIS A 53 -10.18 14.44 -9.36
N HIS A 54 -10.90 14.59 -8.24
CA HIS A 54 -10.46 14.14 -6.93
C HIS A 54 -10.26 12.61 -6.87
N LYS A 55 -11.23 11.82 -7.38
CA LYS A 55 -11.11 10.35 -7.46
C LYS A 55 -9.93 9.91 -8.32
N HIS A 56 -9.67 10.59 -9.43
CA HIS A 56 -8.54 10.31 -10.30
C HIS A 56 -7.19 10.62 -9.60
N HIS A 57 -7.08 11.76 -8.94
CA HIS A 57 -5.90 12.13 -8.15
C HIS A 57 -5.63 11.14 -7.01
N VAL A 58 -6.66 10.75 -6.26
CA VAL A 58 -6.55 9.76 -5.17
C VAL A 58 -6.09 8.40 -5.70
N ARG A 59 -6.69 7.91 -6.79
CA ARG A 59 -6.27 6.65 -7.44
C ARG A 59 -4.83 6.70 -7.95
N LYS A 60 -4.43 7.79 -8.60
CA LYS A 60 -3.05 7.98 -9.11
C LYS A 60 -2.04 8.03 -7.96
N ARG A 61 -2.35 8.72 -6.86
CA ARG A 61 -1.50 8.76 -5.64
C ARG A 61 -1.33 7.38 -5.01
N HIS A 62 -2.43 6.64 -4.78
CA HIS A 62 -2.35 5.26 -4.27
C HIS A 62 -1.57 4.31 -5.18
N HIS A 63 -1.71 4.47 -6.50
CA HIS A 63 -0.96 3.68 -7.45
C HIS A 63 0.55 3.98 -7.36
N LEU A 64 0.93 5.26 -7.27
CA LEU A 64 2.32 5.68 -7.12
C LEU A 64 2.95 5.17 -5.82
N THR A 65 2.23 5.23 -4.69
CA THR A 65 2.73 4.67 -3.42
C THR A 65 2.90 3.16 -3.48
N LYS A 66 1.97 2.45 -4.14
CA LYS A 66 2.07 1.00 -4.34
C LYS A 66 3.25 0.62 -5.24
N LEU A 67 3.55 1.42 -6.26
CA LEU A 67 4.74 1.23 -7.11
C LEU A 67 6.03 1.50 -6.34
N GLN A 68 6.07 2.56 -5.54
CA GLN A 68 7.21 2.90 -4.69
C GLN A 68 7.49 1.80 -3.66
N GLU A 69 6.46 1.29 -2.98
CA GLU A 69 6.56 0.16 -2.06
C GLU A 69 7.11 -1.08 -2.79
N ARG A 70 6.55 -1.46 -3.94
CA ARG A 70 7.05 -2.58 -4.75
C ARG A 70 8.51 -2.42 -5.15
N ARG A 71 8.93 -1.20 -5.54
CA ARG A 71 10.33 -0.89 -5.85
C ARG A 71 11.20 -1.04 -4.62
N HIS A 72 10.78 -0.52 -3.46
CA HIS A 72 11.50 -0.65 -2.21
C HIS A 72 11.67 -2.12 -1.79
N VAL A 73 10.59 -2.91 -1.78
CA VAL A 73 10.66 -4.35 -1.49
C VAL A 73 11.61 -5.08 -2.43
N ARG A 74 11.59 -4.74 -3.73
CA ARG A 74 12.51 -5.32 -4.73
C ARG A 74 13.97 -4.96 -4.42
N LEU A 75 14.26 -3.70 -4.11
CA LEU A 75 15.62 -3.26 -3.77
C LEU A 75 16.14 -3.96 -2.51
N VAL A 76 15.31 -4.06 -1.47
CA VAL A 76 15.68 -4.76 -0.24
C VAL A 76 15.88 -6.25 -0.50
N ARG A 77 15.02 -6.89 -1.30
CA ARG A 77 15.22 -8.28 -1.74
C ARG A 77 16.57 -8.45 -2.43
N ASN A 78 16.93 -7.56 -3.37
CA ASN A 78 18.20 -7.63 -4.07
C ASN A 78 19.39 -7.50 -3.12
N LYS A 79 19.33 -6.58 -2.15
CA LYS A 79 20.36 -6.43 -1.10
C LYS A 79 20.51 -7.70 -0.26
N ILE A 80 19.40 -8.30 0.16
CA ILE A 80 19.39 -9.56 0.92
C ILE A 80 20.07 -10.67 0.12
N PHE A 81 19.69 -10.88 -1.14
CA PHE A 81 20.28 -11.95 -1.95
C PHE A 81 21.74 -11.68 -2.29
N HIS A 82 22.12 -10.44 -2.57
CA HIS A 82 23.51 -10.07 -2.79
C HIS A 82 24.38 -10.40 -1.56
N ALA A 83 23.95 -10.00 -0.36
CA ALA A 83 24.64 -10.36 0.88
C ALA A 83 24.67 -11.88 1.11
N TYR A 84 23.56 -12.58 0.87
CA TYR A 84 23.48 -14.04 1.00
C TYR A 84 24.48 -14.77 0.11
N TYR A 85 24.65 -14.34 -1.14
CA TYR A 85 25.59 -15.01 -2.05
C TYR A 85 27.05 -14.90 -1.62
N GLY A 86 27.42 -13.85 -0.86
CA GLY A 86 28.73 -13.79 -0.22
C GLY A 86 28.94 -14.88 0.84
N TRP A 87 27.87 -15.30 1.51
CA TRP A 87 27.93 -16.31 2.59
C TRP A 87 27.55 -17.72 2.16
N LYS A 88 26.83 -17.89 1.05
CA LYS A 88 26.28 -19.16 0.58
C LYS A 88 27.36 -20.25 0.57
N GLY A 89 27.06 -21.40 1.17
CA GLY A 89 27.99 -22.54 1.25
C GLY A 89 29.02 -22.46 2.37
N THR A 90 29.10 -21.36 3.12
CA THR A 90 29.94 -21.29 4.33
C THR A 90 29.55 -22.42 5.29
N PRO A 91 30.48 -23.27 5.74
CA PRO A 91 30.18 -24.36 6.65
C PRO A 91 29.57 -23.88 7.97
N TYR A 92 28.79 -24.73 8.61
CA TYR A 92 28.33 -24.47 9.96
C TYR A 92 29.47 -24.70 10.96
N HIS A 93 29.64 -23.76 11.89
CA HIS A 93 30.52 -23.93 13.05
C HIS A 93 29.86 -23.30 14.26
N PHE A 94 29.62 -24.06 15.33
CA PHE A 94 29.02 -23.53 16.56
C PHE A 94 29.90 -22.43 17.15
N GLY A 95 29.32 -21.26 17.46
CA GLY A 95 30.10 -20.11 17.91
C GLY A 95 30.87 -19.38 16.80
N GLY A 96 30.94 -19.94 15.59
CA GLY A 96 31.65 -19.37 14.45
C GLY A 96 30.99 -18.11 13.90
N SER A 97 31.79 -17.24 13.31
CA SER A 97 31.35 -15.96 12.73
C SER A 97 32.14 -15.51 11.50
N SER A 98 32.71 -16.46 10.74
CA SER A 98 33.59 -16.19 9.59
C SER A 98 33.25 -17.10 8.40
N HIS A 99 33.88 -16.87 7.24
CA HIS A 99 33.72 -17.73 6.06
C HIS A 99 34.34 -19.13 6.21
N ARG A 100 35.15 -19.37 7.25
CA ARG A 100 35.61 -20.72 7.62
C ARG A 100 34.57 -21.51 8.41
N GLY A 101 33.54 -20.84 8.91
CA GLY A 101 32.53 -21.45 9.78
C GLY A 101 31.66 -20.40 10.46
N ILE A 102 30.34 -20.53 10.34
CA ILE A 102 29.37 -19.61 10.94
C ILE A 102 28.14 -20.31 11.50
N ASP A 103 27.71 -19.96 12.71
CA ASP A 103 26.44 -20.48 13.26
C ASP A 103 25.21 -19.67 12.81
N CYS A 104 24.02 -20.20 13.11
CA CYS A 104 22.76 -19.60 12.69
C CYS A 104 22.58 -18.16 13.16
N SER A 105 22.87 -17.88 14.43
CA SER A 105 22.68 -16.57 15.04
C SER A 105 23.72 -15.54 14.58
N ALA A 106 24.98 -15.95 14.39
CA ALA A 106 26.01 -15.10 13.80
C ALA A 106 25.69 -14.77 12.34
N PHE A 107 25.22 -15.74 11.57
CA PHE A 107 24.81 -15.51 10.18
C PHE A 107 23.69 -14.46 10.09
N VAL A 108 22.63 -14.62 10.90
CA VAL A 108 21.53 -13.65 10.97
C VAL A 108 22.03 -12.28 11.41
N MET A 109 22.90 -12.20 12.43
CA MET A 109 23.50 -10.96 12.90
C MET A 109 24.30 -10.24 11.80
N LYS A 110 25.13 -10.96 11.03
CA LYS A 110 25.91 -10.39 9.92
C LYS A 110 25.01 -9.87 8.81
N MET A 111 24.02 -10.66 8.41
CA MET A 111 23.04 -10.29 7.37
C MET A 111 22.24 -9.04 7.77
N TYR A 112 21.76 -8.99 9.02
CA TYR A 112 21.00 -7.84 9.52
C TYR A 112 21.83 -6.57 9.58
N ARG A 113 23.10 -6.67 10.00
CA ARG A 113 24.03 -5.54 9.99
C ARG A 113 24.32 -5.04 8.58
N GLN A 114 24.54 -5.96 7.62
CA GLN A 114 24.87 -5.61 6.23
C GLN A 114 23.69 -5.01 5.45
N VAL A 115 22.48 -5.56 5.64
CA VAL A 115 21.32 -5.18 4.82
C VAL A 115 20.48 -4.07 5.46
N PHE A 116 20.28 -4.15 6.77
CA PHE A 116 19.35 -3.29 7.52
C PHE A 116 20.06 -2.33 8.46
N HIS A 117 21.39 -2.38 8.57
CA HIS A 117 22.18 -1.56 9.49
C HIS A 117 21.68 -1.68 10.94
N ARG A 118 21.36 -2.91 11.36
CA ARG A 118 20.90 -3.23 12.71
C ARG A 118 21.81 -4.24 13.38
N ASP A 119 22.30 -3.89 14.56
CA ASP A 119 23.05 -4.81 15.41
C ASP A 119 22.07 -5.70 16.18
N LEU A 120 22.35 -7.00 16.15
CA LEU A 120 21.56 -8.02 16.84
C LEU A 120 22.41 -8.69 17.93
N PRO A 121 21.80 -9.16 19.02
CA PRO A 121 22.47 -10.01 19.99
C PRO A 121 23.10 -11.23 19.33
N ARG A 122 24.24 -11.68 19.87
CA ARG A 122 25.01 -12.80 19.34
C ARG A 122 24.26 -14.13 19.35
N THR A 123 23.28 -14.31 20.24
CA THR A 123 22.60 -15.60 20.48
C THR A 123 21.17 -15.63 19.96
N THR A 124 20.70 -16.81 19.55
CA THR A 124 19.31 -17.04 19.15
C THR A 124 18.31 -16.61 20.23
N LEU A 125 18.62 -16.88 21.50
CA LEU A 125 17.77 -16.49 22.65
C LEU A 125 17.74 -14.97 22.88
N GLY A 126 18.79 -14.24 22.52
CA GLY A 126 18.77 -12.78 22.51
C GLY A 126 17.92 -12.26 21.35
N GLN A 127 18.14 -12.78 20.14
CA GLN A 127 17.45 -12.35 18.92
C GLN A 127 15.93 -12.57 19.00
N VAL A 128 15.48 -13.67 19.60
CA VAL A 128 14.03 -13.98 19.70
C VAL A 128 13.25 -13.04 20.64
N LYS A 129 13.95 -12.25 21.46
CA LYS A 129 13.33 -11.24 22.33
C LYS A 129 13.11 -9.90 21.60
N LEU A 130 13.68 -9.73 20.41
CA LEU A 130 13.56 -8.51 19.64
C LEU A 130 12.29 -8.47 18.79
N GLY A 131 11.85 -7.24 18.52
CA GLY A 131 10.73 -6.96 17.62
C GLY A 131 9.40 -7.52 18.12
N ARG A 132 8.39 -7.49 17.23
CA ARG A 132 7.05 -8.04 17.55
C ARG A 132 6.87 -9.44 16.99
N ARG A 133 6.05 -10.26 17.66
CA ARG A 133 5.64 -11.56 17.13
C ARG A 133 4.72 -11.36 15.92
N VAL A 134 4.85 -12.25 14.93
CA VAL A 134 4.03 -12.26 13.73
C VAL A 134 3.49 -13.68 13.50
N SER A 135 2.26 -13.79 12.99
CA SER A 135 1.73 -15.08 12.57
C SER A 135 2.41 -15.57 11.30
N LYS A 136 2.43 -16.90 11.09
CA LYS A 136 3.09 -17.51 9.92
C LYS A 136 2.55 -16.98 8.59
N ASN A 137 1.25 -16.72 8.53
CA ASN A 137 0.55 -16.23 7.33
C ASN A 137 0.82 -14.74 7.05
N GLN A 138 1.35 -14.01 8.03
CA GLN A 138 1.72 -12.60 7.90
C GLN A 138 3.23 -12.40 7.75
N ALA A 139 4.01 -13.48 7.63
CA ALA A 139 5.45 -13.42 7.46
C ALA A 139 5.81 -12.62 6.20
N LYS A 140 6.77 -11.73 6.33
CA LYS A 140 7.30 -10.90 5.23
C LYS A 140 8.80 -11.11 5.11
N LEU A 141 9.32 -10.79 3.93
CA LEU A 141 10.75 -10.74 3.65
C LEU A 141 11.48 -10.06 4.82
N GLY A 142 12.61 -10.63 5.25
CA GLY A 142 13.42 -10.07 6.33
C GLY A 142 12.99 -10.48 7.73
N ASP A 143 11.75 -10.95 7.97
CA ASP A 143 11.35 -11.43 9.30
C ASP A 143 12.25 -12.57 9.79
N LEU A 144 12.47 -12.66 11.10
CA LEU A 144 13.23 -13.75 11.70
C LEU A 144 12.33 -14.93 12.03
N VAL A 145 12.68 -16.12 11.53
CA VAL A 145 12.01 -17.39 11.82
C VAL A 145 12.82 -18.18 12.86
N PHE A 146 12.17 -18.62 13.92
CA PHE A 146 12.81 -19.31 15.04
C PHE A 146 12.30 -20.74 15.18
N PHE A 147 13.19 -21.63 15.64
CA PHE A 147 12.90 -23.04 15.83
C PHE A 147 13.47 -23.56 17.16
N LYS A 148 12.84 -24.61 17.69
CA LYS A 148 13.34 -25.41 18.81
C LYS A 148 13.79 -26.76 18.25
N THR A 149 15.06 -26.89 17.86
CA THR A 149 15.58 -28.08 17.14
C THR A 149 16.04 -29.23 18.06
N GLY A 150 16.02 -28.99 19.37
CA GLY A 150 16.36 -29.97 20.40
C GLY A 150 16.00 -29.44 21.79
N ARG A 151 16.34 -30.18 22.85
CA ARG A 151 16.01 -29.81 24.25
C ARG A 151 16.44 -28.38 24.57
N ASN A 152 17.71 -28.08 24.33
CA ASN A 152 18.31 -26.75 24.56
C ASN A 152 18.79 -26.07 23.27
N GLU A 153 18.55 -26.68 22.12
CA GLU A 153 18.98 -26.14 20.84
C GLU A 153 17.92 -25.21 20.25
N ARG A 154 18.37 -24.04 19.79
CA ARG A 154 17.53 -23.03 19.16
C ARG A 154 18.17 -22.63 17.85
N HIS A 155 17.35 -22.53 16.82
CA HIS A 155 17.79 -22.13 15.48
C HIS A 155 17.06 -20.88 15.03
N VAL A 156 17.71 -20.10 14.17
CA VAL A 156 17.17 -18.88 13.58
C VAL A 156 17.53 -18.78 12.10
N GLY A 157 16.65 -18.17 11.32
CA GLY A 157 16.90 -17.79 9.93
C GLY A 157 16.11 -16.55 9.54
N ILE A 158 16.33 -16.08 8.31
CA ILE A 158 15.68 -14.90 7.73
C ILE A 158 14.68 -15.36 6.68
N TYR A 159 13.41 -15.03 6.89
CA TYR A 159 12.32 -15.34 5.97
C TYR A 159 12.48 -14.58 4.64
N LEU A 160 12.18 -15.28 3.55
CA LEU A 160 12.26 -14.75 2.18
C LEU A 160 10.86 -14.55 1.60
N SER A 161 10.21 -15.66 1.26
CA SER A 161 8.88 -15.71 0.62
C SER A 161 8.42 -17.16 0.55
N ASN A 162 7.12 -17.43 0.53
CA ASN A 162 6.55 -18.76 0.27
C ASN A 162 7.09 -19.88 1.18
N GLY A 163 7.43 -19.52 2.43
CA GLY A 163 8.00 -20.46 3.39
C GLY A 163 9.51 -20.62 3.28
N ASP A 164 10.17 -20.06 2.27
CA ASP A 164 11.63 -20.07 2.16
C ASP A 164 12.26 -19.15 3.21
N PHE A 165 13.38 -19.60 3.74
CA PHE A 165 14.21 -18.83 4.65
C PHE A 165 15.67 -19.22 4.51
N MET A 166 16.57 -18.24 4.59
CA MET A 166 18.01 -18.50 4.65
C MET A 166 18.47 -18.70 6.09
N ASN A 167 19.44 -19.58 6.28
CA ASN A 167 20.00 -19.89 7.59
C ASN A 167 21.45 -20.40 7.46
N SER A 168 22.09 -20.69 8.59
CA SER A 168 23.27 -21.58 8.66
C SER A 168 22.94 -22.78 9.54
N ALA A 169 22.75 -23.96 8.96
CA ALA A 169 22.33 -25.17 9.67
C ALA A 169 23.47 -26.20 9.74
N SER A 170 23.54 -26.98 10.83
CA SER A 170 24.61 -27.97 11.07
C SER A 170 24.84 -28.95 9.93
N SER A 171 23.78 -29.32 9.20
CA SER A 171 23.85 -30.28 8.10
C SER A 171 24.30 -29.71 6.75
N ARG A 172 24.12 -28.40 6.51
CA ARG A 172 24.32 -27.79 5.16
C ARG A 172 25.06 -26.46 5.15
N GLY A 173 25.45 -25.95 6.31
CA GLY A 173 25.99 -24.60 6.43
C GLY A 173 24.99 -23.54 5.97
N VAL A 174 25.50 -22.45 5.41
CA VAL A 174 24.69 -21.34 4.89
C VAL A 174 23.93 -21.77 3.64
N SER A 175 22.61 -21.88 3.78
CA SER A 175 21.71 -22.38 2.73
C SER A 175 20.31 -21.77 2.84
N ILE A 176 19.45 -22.06 1.86
CA ILE A 176 18.02 -21.77 1.90
C ILE A 176 17.28 -23.06 2.25
N SER A 177 16.37 -22.96 3.21
CA SER A 177 15.50 -24.02 3.69
C SER A 177 14.04 -23.59 3.54
N ASN A 178 13.10 -24.52 3.66
CA ASN A 178 11.67 -24.23 3.54
C ASN A 178 10.87 -24.67 4.79
N LEU A 179 9.97 -23.81 5.27
CA LEU A 179 9.13 -24.01 6.45
C LEU A 179 8.12 -25.16 6.33
N HIS A 180 7.87 -25.65 5.12
CA HIS A 180 6.98 -26.79 4.85
C HIS A 180 7.71 -28.13 4.87
N HIS A 181 9.04 -28.15 4.83
CA HIS A 181 9.84 -29.36 5.01
C HIS A 181 9.56 -29.96 6.39
N VAL A 182 9.40 -31.29 6.47
CA VAL A 182 8.95 -32.03 7.66
C VAL A 182 9.72 -31.63 8.93
N PHE A 183 11.06 -31.58 8.84
CA PHE A 183 11.90 -31.16 9.96
C PHE A 183 11.60 -29.73 10.43
N TRP A 184 11.57 -28.74 9.53
CA TRP A 184 11.36 -27.35 9.90
C TRP A 184 9.93 -27.08 10.37
N LYS A 185 8.96 -27.78 9.78
CA LYS A 185 7.55 -27.74 10.20
C LYS A 185 7.39 -28.22 11.63
N ARG A 186 8.01 -29.36 11.98
CA ARG A 186 7.95 -29.95 13.34
C ARG A 186 8.60 -29.07 14.41
N HIS A 187 9.70 -28.39 14.07
CA HIS A 187 10.47 -27.62 15.05
C HIS A 187 10.15 -26.12 15.07
N PHE A 188 9.20 -25.65 14.25
CA PHE A 188 8.82 -24.24 14.18
C PHE A 188 8.40 -23.70 15.55
N TRP A 189 8.91 -22.54 15.92
CA TRP A 189 8.59 -21.89 17.19
C TRP A 189 7.80 -20.61 17.01
N GLN A 190 8.37 -19.61 16.34
CA GLN A 190 7.70 -18.30 16.15
C GLN A 190 8.42 -17.48 15.07
N ILE A 191 7.76 -16.38 14.65
CA ILE A 191 8.33 -15.38 13.76
C ILE A 191 8.39 -14.03 14.48
N ARG A 192 9.49 -13.29 14.31
CA ARG A 192 9.65 -11.91 14.81
C ARG A 192 9.91 -10.94 13.66
N ARG A 193 9.24 -9.79 13.70
CA ARG A 193 9.49 -8.67 12.80
C ARG A 193 10.22 -7.56 13.53
N LEU A 194 11.41 -7.24 13.03
CA LEU A 194 12.27 -6.19 13.56
C LEU A 194 12.24 -4.93 12.69
N VAL A 195 11.98 -5.09 11.38
CA VAL A 195 11.95 -3.99 10.41
C VAL A 195 10.67 -4.08 9.57
N ALA A 196 10.13 -2.93 9.19
CA ALA A 196 9.10 -2.85 8.16
C ALA A 196 9.78 -2.61 6.81
N ILE A 197 9.38 -3.39 5.82
CA ILE A 197 9.84 -3.31 4.42
C ILE A 197 8.60 -3.15 3.54
#